data_AF-I1H001-F1
#
_entry.id   AF-I1H001-F1
#
_cell.length_a   1.000
_cell.length_b   1.000
_cell.length_c   1.000
_cell.angle_alpha   90.00
_cell.angle_beta   90.00
_cell.angle_gamma   90.00
#
_symmetry.space_group_name_H-M   'P 1'
#
loop_
_entity.id
_entity.type
_entity.pdbx_description
1 polymer ?
#
loop_
_entity_poly.entity_id
_entity_poly.type
_entity_poly.pdbx_seq_one_letter_code
_entity_poly.pdbx_strand_id
1 'polypeptide(L)'
;MAAEPNQKKVVVNFQSVANAPKLRQSKFKIGGNEKFAKVIEFLRCQIHQDTVFLYVNSVFSPNPDELINDLYSGRSNALITFMFPAILS
;
A
#
# COMPACT_ATOMS: atom_id res chain seq x y z
N MET A 1 -0.88 8.40 -33.71
CA MET A 1 -1.94 7.47 -33.26
C MET A 1 -1.22 6.28 -32.63
N ALA A 2 -1.37 5.92 -31.35
CA ALA A 2 -2.52 6.06 -30.46
C ALA A 2 -2.05 6.20 -29.00
N ALA A 3 -2.95 6.79 -28.20
CA ALA A 3 -2.85 7.16 -26.79
C ALA A 3 -1.84 6.36 -25.94
N GLU A 4 -0.94 7.12 -25.30
CA GLU A 4 -0.21 6.80 -24.07
C GLU A 4 -1.08 5.87 -23.20
N PRO A 5 -0.57 4.71 -22.72
CA PRO A 5 -1.37 3.84 -21.89
C PRO A 5 -1.79 4.66 -20.68
N ASN A 6 -3.09 4.90 -20.57
CA ASN A 6 -3.75 5.50 -19.41
C ASN A 6 -3.41 4.61 -18.21
N GLN A 7 -2.24 4.85 -17.62
CA GLN A 7 -1.73 4.12 -16.46
C GLN A 7 -2.73 4.44 -15.36
N LYS A 8 -3.70 3.53 -15.16
CA LYS A 8 -4.75 3.70 -14.17
C LYS A 8 -4.08 3.94 -12.83
N LYS A 9 -4.11 5.21 -12.40
CA LYS A 9 -3.54 5.61 -11.11
C LYS A 9 -4.50 5.13 -10.04
N VAL A 10 -4.01 4.34 -9.12
CA VAL A 10 -4.78 3.83 -8.00
C VAL A 10 -4.55 4.75 -6.82
N VAL A 11 -5.65 5.16 -6.17
CA VAL A 11 -5.57 5.91 -4.92
C VAL A 11 -5.40 4.91 -3.79
N VAL A 12 -4.25 4.94 -3.14
CA VAL A 12 -3.89 4.07 -2.02
C VAL A 12 -4.05 4.85 -0.72
N ASN A 13 -4.90 4.37 0.18
CA ASN A 13 -5.16 4.95 1.49
C ASN A 13 -4.54 4.06 2.58
N PHE A 14 -3.49 4.53 3.25
CA PHE A 14 -2.85 3.86 4.36
C PHE A 14 -3.58 4.12 5.67
N GLN A 15 -4.08 3.06 6.29
CA GLN A 15 -4.74 3.08 7.58
C GLN A 15 -3.83 2.44 8.63
N SER A 16 -3.41 3.23 9.61
CA SER A 16 -2.70 2.75 10.81
C SER A 16 -3.70 2.07 11.75
N VAL A 17 -3.40 0.86 12.22
CA VAL A 17 -4.21 0.16 13.23
C VAL A 17 -3.63 0.35 14.64
N ALA A 18 -4.51 0.65 15.60
CA ALA A 18 -4.22 0.72 17.03
C ALA A 18 -2.99 1.59 17.38
N ASN A 19 -1.84 0.96 17.65
CA ASN A 19 -0.58 1.58 18.07
C ASN A 19 0.40 1.85 16.92
N ALA A 20 0.00 1.64 15.67
CA ALA A 20 0.87 1.92 14.54
C ALA A 20 1.11 3.44 14.37
N PRO A 21 2.33 3.87 14.00
CA PRO A 21 2.65 5.28 13.78
C PRO A 21 1.71 5.90 12.74
N LYS A 22 1.12 7.07 13.04
CA LYS A 22 0.26 7.76 12.08
C LYS A 22 1.10 8.39 10.98
N LEU A 23 0.77 8.06 9.74
CA LEU A 23 1.33 8.73 8.57
C LEU A 23 0.74 10.14 8.48
N ARG A 24 1.60 11.12 8.17
CA ARG A 24 1.17 12.52 7.97
C ARG A 24 0.22 12.66 6.78
N GLN A 25 0.36 11.79 5.79
CA GLN A 25 -0.54 11.66 4.66
C GLN A 25 -0.90 10.18 4.50
N SER A 26 -2.18 9.85 4.60
CA SER A 26 -2.65 8.46 4.38
C SER A 26 -2.98 8.19 2.92
N LYS A 27 -3.37 9.21 2.14
CA LYS A 27 -3.77 9.02 0.74
C LYS A 27 -2.65 9.37 -0.22
N PHE A 28 -2.21 8.39 -1.00
CA PHE A 28 -1.26 8.55 -2.08
C PHE A 28 -1.85 8.09 -3.41
N LYS A 29 -1.37 8.66 -4.51
CA LYS A 29 -1.70 8.20 -5.86
C LYS A 29 -0.49 7.47 -6.40
N ILE A 30 -0.66 6.18 -6.70
CA ILE A 30 0.41 5.34 -7.22
C ILE A 30 0.01 4.87 -8.62
N GLY A 31 0.98 4.78 -9.52
CA GLY A 31 0.76 4.19 -10.84
C GLY A 31 0.45 2.70 -10.69
N GLY A 32 -0.58 2.21 -11.38
CA GLY A 32 -0.92 0.79 -11.35
C GLY A 32 0.18 -0.15 -11.87
N ASN A 33 1.14 0.37 -12.65
CA ASN A 33 2.31 -0.38 -13.13
C ASN A 33 3.44 -0.54 -12.08
N GLU A 34 3.32 0.11 -10.92
CA GLU A 34 4.31 -0.06 -9.87
C GLU A 34 4.08 -1.38 -9.11
N LYS A 35 5.17 -1.98 -8.64
CA LYS A 35 5.13 -3.15 -7.75
C LYS A 35 4.72 -2.75 -6.34
N PHE A 36 4.07 -3.66 -5.64
CA PHE A 36 3.71 -3.49 -4.23
C PHE A 36 4.95 -3.39 -3.32
N ALA A 37 6.08 -3.99 -3.70
CA ALA A 37 7.37 -3.86 -3.01
C ALA A 37 7.74 -2.41 -2.71
N LYS A 38 7.56 -1.52 -3.70
CA LYS A 38 7.88 -0.10 -3.57
C LYS A 38 7.01 0.59 -2.52
N VAL A 39 5.77 0.13 -2.35
CA VAL A 39 4.86 0.62 -1.31
C VAL A 39 5.33 0.18 0.08
N ILE A 40 5.76 -1.06 0.20
CA ILE A 40 6.31 -1.61 1.46
C ILE A 40 7.55 -0.82 1.87
N GLU A 41 8.52 -0.67 0.96
CA GLU A 41 9.74 0.10 1.22
C GLU A 41 9.44 1.56 1.58
N PHE A 42 8.51 2.19 0.87
CA PHE A 42 8.07 3.54 1.17
C PHE A 42 7.50 3.65 2.59
N LEU A 43 6.63 2.71 2.99
CA LEU A 43 6.06 2.72 4.33
C LEU A 43 7.12 2.49 5.41
N ARG A 44 8.01 1.51 5.20
CA ARG A 44 9.14 1.22 6.10
C ARG A 44 10.00 2.46 6.32
N CYS A 45 10.29 3.21 5.26
CA CYS A 45 11.05 4.45 5.33
C CYS A 45 10.27 5.57 6.06
N GLN A 46 8.97 5.70 5.80
CA GLN A 46 8.13 6.73 6.43
C GLN A 46 7.96 6.55 7.94
N ILE A 47 7.77 5.31 8.40
CA ILE A 47 7.58 5.04 9.83
C ILE A 47 8.86 4.61 10.54
N HIS A 48 9.99 4.55 9.81
CA HIS A 48 11.30 4.10 10.29
C HIS A 48 11.25 2.71 10.94
N GLN A 49 10.52 1.78 10.31
CA GLN A 49 10.34 0.42 10.83
C GLN A 49 10.91 -0.62 9.89
N ASP A 50 11.55 -1.63 10.50
CA ASP A 50 12.13 -2.71 9.74
C ASP A 50 11.08 -3.77 9.34
N THR A 51 10.10 -4.02 10.20
CA THR A 51 9.03 -4.99 9.93
C THR A 51 7.66 -4.30 9.97
N VAL A 52 6.94 -4.33 8.86
CA VAL A 52 5.57 -3.82 8.74
C VAL A 52 4.69 -4.85 8.07
N PHE A 53 3.50 -5.09 8.61
CA PHE A 53 2.52 -5.98 7.99
C PHE A 53 1.48 -5.12 7.28
N LEU A 54 1.42 -5.26 5.95
CA LEU A 54 0.45 -4.57 5.11
C LEU A 54 -0.66 -5.53 4.70
N TYR A 55 -1.89 -5.03 4.77
CA TYR A 55 -3.10 -5.73 4.39
C TYR A 55 -3.88 -4.87 3.42
N VAL A 56 -4.26 -5.45 2.29
CA VAL A 56 -5.17 -4.84 1.33
C VAL A 56 -6.60 -5.12 1.77
N ASN A 57 -7.41 -4.06 1.89
CA ASN A 57 -8.81 -4.09 2.31
C ASN A 57 -9.03 -4.87 3.63
N SER A 58 -8.02 -4.93 4.51
CA SER A 58 -8.02 -5.74 5.74
C SER A 58 -8.35 -7.23 5.53
N VAL A 59 -8.17 -7.77 4.32
CA VAL A 59 -8.52 -9.16 3.98
C VAL A 59 -7.32 -10.04 3.65
N PHE A 60 -6.29 -9.50 3.00
CA PHE A 60 -5.10 -10.29 2.64
C PHE A 60 -3.85 -9.42 2.54
N SER A 61 -2.69 -10.03 2.74
CA SER A 61 -1.37 -9.41 2.53
C SER A 61 -0.87 -9.78 1.12
N PRO A 62 -0.81 -8.85 0.18
CA PRO A 62 -0.34 -9.13 -1.19
C PRO A 62 1.17 -9.38 -1.23
N ASN A 63 1.64 -10.05 -2.30
CA ASN A 63 3.07 -10.25 -2.51
C ASN A 63 3.75 -8.95 -2.99
N PRO A 64 5.02 -8.72 -2.60
CA PRO A 64 5.79 -7.56 -3.04
C PRO A 64 6.00 -7.52 -4.56
N ASP A 65 6.03 -8.68 -5.23
CA ASP A 65 6.19 -8.79 -6.68
C ASP A 65 4.91 -8.54 -7.48
N GLU A 66 3.75 -8.52 -6.82
CA GLU A 66 2.49 -8.19 -7.49
C GLU A 66 2.41 -6.71 -7.86
N LEU A 67 1.78 -6.45 -9.00
CA LEU A 67 1.52 -5.11 -9.48
C LEU A 67 0.33 -4.51 -8.74
N ILE A 68 0.40 -3.23 -8.40
CA ILE A 68 -0.71 -2.50 -7.79
C ILE A 68 -1.99 -2.63 -8.63
N ASN A 69 -1.89 -2.54 -9.96
CA ASN A 69 -3.06 -2.69 -10.82
C ASN A 69 -3.72 -4.08 -10.72
N ASP A 70 -2.94 -5.13 -10.49
CA ASP A 70 -3.45 -6.50 -10.34
C ASP A 70 -4.20 -6.65 -9.02
N LEU A 71 -3.59 -6.18 -7.93
CA LEU A 71 -4.16 -6.16 -6.58
C LEU A 71 -5.45 -5.35 -6.47
N TYR A 72 -5.60 -4.32 -7.30
CA TYR A 72 -6.73 -3.39 -7.29
C TYR A 72 -7.57 -3.47 -8.55
N SER A 73 -7.49 -4.57 -9.30
CA SER A 73 -8.20 -4.77 -10.57
C SER A 73 -9.71 -4.65 -10.37
N GLY A 74 -10.25 -3.46 -10.63
CA GLY A 74 -11.68 -3.12 -10.49
C GLY A 74 -12.03 -2.06 -9.44
N ARG A 75 -11.08 -1.59 -8.60
CA ARG A 75 -11.33 -0.53 -7.61
C ARG A 75 -10.45 0.70 -7.85
N SER A 76 -11.08 1.87 -7.90
CA SER A 76 -10.37 3.16 -7.98
C SER A 76 -9.67 3.54 -6.67
N ASN A 77 -10.11 2.96 -5.55
CA ASN A 77 -9.60 3.22 -4.21
C ASN A 77 -9.17 1.91 -3.53
N ALA A 78 -7.97 1.93 -3.01
CA ALA A 78 -7.32 0.87 -2.27
C ALA A 78 -7.18 1.28 -0.80
N LEU A 79 -7.66 0.46 0.14
CA LEU A 79 -7.33 0.63 1.55
C LEU A 79 -6.17 -0.30 1.87
N ILE A 80 -5.02 0.25 2.27
CA ILE A 80 -3.91 -0.53 2.83
C ILE A 80 -3.92 -0.31 4.33
N THR A 81 -4.29 -1.34 5.06
CA THR A 81 -4.23 -1.36 6.51
C THR A 81 -2.85 -1.86 6.91
N PHE A 82 -2.14 -1.09 7.72
CA PHE A 82 -0.87 -1.54 8.28
C PHE A 82 -0.97 -1.69 9.79
N MET A 83 -0.48 -2.82 10.27
CA MET A 83 -0.42 -3.12 11.68
C MET A 83 1.02 -3.36 12.10
N PHE A 84 1.31 -2.94 13.32
CA PHE A 84 2.57 -3.22 13.95
C PHE A 84 2.45 -4.58 14.64
N PRO A 85 3.41 -5.52 14.47
CA PRO A 85 3.43 -6.70 15.30
C PRO A 85 3.57 -6.20 16.74
N ALA A 86 2.54 -6.40 17.56
CA ALA A 86 2.64 -6.10 18.97
C ALA A 86 3.81 -6.94 19.49
N ILE A 87 4.86 -6.24 19.94
CA ILE A 87 5.98 -6.82 20.68
C ILE A 87 5.36 -7.67 21.78
N LEU A 88 5.50 -8.98 21.65
CA LEU A 88 5.21 -9.92 22.72
C LEU A 88 6.26 -9.61 23.80
N SER A 89 5.90 -8.74 24.74
CA SER A 89 6.68 -8.45 25.93
C SER A 89 6.33 -9.43 27.05
#